data_AF-A0A841AWF5-F1
#
_entry.id   AF-A0A841AWF5-F1
#
_cell.length_a   1.000
_cell.length_b   1.000
_cell.length_c   1.000
_cell.angle_alpha   90.00
_cell.angle_beta   90.00
_cell.angle_gamma   90.00
#
_symmetry.space_group_name_H-M   'P 1'
#
loop_
_entity.id
_entity.type
_entity.pdbx_description
1 polymer ?
#
loop_
_entity_poly.entity_id
_entity_poly.type
_entity_poly.pdbx_seq_one_letter_code
_entity_poly.pdbx_strand_id
1 'polypeptide(L)'
;MRTIRRTMVASALALPLMIGAAGIASADSFGSTQVQAGPDGVASHSVQADTHRGSSSFHEHSSAAGPDGVASQHKSASADRDGGSKYQEHSGWAGQDGAGSSETHSSTDGGHDQGVLSGVLGL
;
A
#
# COMPACT_ATOMS: atom_id res chain seq x y z
N MET A 1 13.01 -46.15 -21.47
CA MET A 1 12.56 -45.14 -22.45
C MET A 1 11.03 -45.05 -22.41
N ARG A 2 10.50 -43.83 -22.24
CA ARG A 2 9.10 -43.38 -22.47
C ARG A 2 8.08 -43.86 -21.43
N THR A 3 7.33 -42.96 -20.80
CA THR A 3 6.16 -42.34 -21.43
C THR A 3 5.95 -40.90 -20.97
N ILE A 4 5.96 -40.00 -21.94
CA ILE A 4 5.56 -38.59 -21.84
C ILE A 4 4.04 -38.56 -21.72
N ARG A 5 3.50 -37.91 -20.69
CA ARG A 5 2.16 -37.31 -20.74
C ARG A 5 2.25 -35.89 -20.19
N ARG A 6 2.53 -34.97 -21.12
CA ARG A 6 2.22 -33.55 -21.00
C ARG A 6 0.70 -33.45 -20.91
N THR A 7 0.17 -32.94 -19.81
CA THR A 7 -1.27 -32.80 -19.62
C THR A 7 -1.61 -31.32 -19.58
N MET A 8 -2.16 -30.87 -20.70
CA MET A 8 -3.12 -29.78 -20.89
C MET A 8 -2.75 -28.37 -20.42
N VAL A 9 -2.32 -27.58 -21.42
CA VAL A 9 -2.71 -26.18 -21.59
C VAL A 9 -4.22 -26.14 -21.84
N ALA A 10 -5.00 -25.59 -20.91
CA ALA A 10 -6.38 -25.15 -21.15
C ALA A 10 -6.94 -24.37 -19.94
N SER A 11 -6.74 -23.06 -19.92
CA SER A 11 -7.58 -22.11 -19.17
C SER A 11 -7.23 -20.72 -19.68
N ALA A 12 -7.87 -20.30 -20.77
CA ALA A 12 -9.08 -19.47 -20.72
C ALA A 12 -8.71 -17.99 -20.68
N LEU A 13 -8.79 -17.36 -21.86
CA LEU A 13 -9.07 -15.95 -22.12
C LEU A 13 -9.31 -15.09 -20.86
N ALA A 14 -8.24 -14.63 -20.22
CA ALA A 14 -8.33 -13.54 -19.26
C ALA A 14 -7.97 -12.26 -20.03
N LEU A 15 -8.98 -11.68 -20.68
CA LEU A 15 -8.94 -10.31 -21.15
C LEU A 15 -8.38 -9.44 -20.00
N PRO A 16 -7.36 -8.60 -20.22
CA PRO A 16 -7.08 -7.52 -19.30
C PRO A 16 -8.35 -6.66 -19.25
N LEU A 17 -9.15 -6.81 -18.19
CA LEU A 17 -10.17 -5.83 -17.84
C LEU A 17 -9.42 -4.58 -17.35
N MET A 18 -8.84 -3.84 -18.30
CA MET A 18 -8.34 -2.50 -18.10
C MET A 18 -9.55 -1.59 -17.87
N ILE A 19 -10.12 -1.66 -16.67
CA ILE A 19 -11.02 -0.63 -16.15
C ILE A 19 -10.10 0.45 -15.55
N GLY A 20 -9.40 1.17 -16.44
CA GLY A 20 -8.72 2.42 -16.12
C GLY A 20 -9.70 3.57 -16.35
N ALA A 21 -10.74 3.67 -15.51
CA ALA A 21 -11.74 4.72 -15.63
C ALA A 21 -12.01 5.38 -14.28
N ALA A 22 -11.31 6.48 -14.02
CA ALA A 22 -11.72 7.68 -13.29
C ALA A 22 -10.48 8.59 -13.30
N GLY A 23 -10.35 9.56 -14.22
CA GLY A 23 -11.22 10.72 -14.28
C GLY A 23 -10.62 11.79 -13.37
N ILE A 24 -9.84 12.72 -13.95
CA ILE A 24 -9.29 13.89 -13.25
C ILE A 24 -10.48 14.78 -12.88
N ALA A 25 -11.06 14.56 -11.70
CA ALA A 25 -12.14 15.36 -11.14
C ALA A 25 -11.80 15.64 -9.67
N SER A 26 -11.28 16.84 -9.45
CA SER A 26 -11.15 17.51 -8.16
C SER A 26 -12.43 17.33 -7.31
N ALA A 27 -12.43 16.43 -6.33
CA ALA A 27 -13.54 16.28 -5.38
C ALA A 27 -13.04 15.61 -4.09
N ASP A 28 -12.33 16.37 -3.24
CA ASP A 28 -11.93 16.00 -1.85
C ASP A 28 -11.22 14.65 -1.65
N SER A 29 -11.02 13.86 -2.70
CA SER A 29 -10.62 12.47 -2.70
C SER A 29 -10.15 12.07 -4.10
N PHE A 30 -9.17 11.18 -4.16
CA PHE A 30 -8.59 10.57 -5.35
C PHE A 30 -8.45 9.08 -5.09
N GLY A 31 -8.83 8.25 -6.05
CA GLY A 31 -8.68 6.81 -5.98
C GLY A 31 -8.32 6.26 -7.36
N SER A 32 -7.26 5.46 -7.43
CA SER A 32 -6.87 4.72 -8.62
C SER A 32 -6.54 3.30 -8.23
N THR A 33 -6.95 2.34 -9.05
CA THR A 33 -6.57 0.93 -8.89
C THR A 33 -6.26 0.38 -10.26
N GLN A 34 -5.10 -0.27 -10.36
CA GLN A 34 -4.61 -0.94 -11.53
C GLN A 34 -4.40 -2.40 -11.17
N VAL A 35 -4.88 -3.30 -12.03
CA VAL A 35 -4.68 -4.73 -11.89
C VAL A 35 -4.21 -5.25 -13.23
N GLN A 36 -3.11 -6.00 -13.22
CA GLN A 36 -2.57 -6.65 -14.39
C GLN A 36 -2.39 -8.13 -14.06
N ALA A 37 -2.99 -9.00 -14.86
CA ALA A 37 -2.84 -10.44 -14.75
C ALA A 37 -2.31 -11.00 -16.06
N GLY A 38 -1.38 -11.95 -15.95
CA GLY A 38 -0.77 -12.64 -17.07
C GLY A 38 -0.30 -14.04 -16.69
N PRO A 39 0.26 -14.79 -17.65
CA PRO A 39 0.77 -16.15 -17.41
C PRO A 39 1.84 -16.22 -16.32
N ASP A 40 2.59 -15.14 -16.15
CA ASP A 40 3.71 -15.04 -15.21
C ASP A 40 3.31 -14.43 -13.85
N GLY A 41 2.01 -14.19 -13.63
CA GLY A 41 1.50 -13.71 -12.34
C GLY A 41 0.41 -12.65 -12.42
N VAL A 42 0.09 -12.11 -11.26
CA VAL A 42 -0.85 -11.00 -11.05
C VAL A 42 -0.18 -9.90 -10.25
N ALA A 43 -0.36 -8.66 -10.68
CA ALA A 43 0.01 -7.47 -9.94
C ALA A 43 -1.20 -6.57 -9.76
N SER A 44 -1.30 -5.95 -8.59
CA SER A 44 -2.27 -4.92 -8.27
C SER A 44 -1.55 -3.74 -7.64
N HIS A 45 -2.00 -2.54 -7.99
CA HIS A 45 -1.52 -1.30 -7.41
C HIS A 45 -2.71 -0.38 -7.23
N SER A 46 -2.96 0.06 -6.00
CA SER A 46 -4.00 1.01 -5.67
C SER A 46 -3.40 2.19 -4.92
N VAL A 47 -3.91 3.37 -5.24
CA VAL A 47 -3.59 4.62 -4.57
C VAL A 47 -4.90 5.30 -4.23
N GLN A 48 -5.04 5.71 -2.99
CA GLN A 48 -6.14 6.50 -2.49
C GLN A 48 -5.59 7.69 -1.72
N ALA A 49 -6.14 8.87 -1.95
CA ALA A 49 -5.88 10.05 -1.17
C ALA A 49 -7.21 10.73 -0.86
N ASP A 50 -7.36 11.22 0.36
CA ASP A 50 -8.57 11.89 0.81
C ASP A 50 -8.17 13.12 1.61
N THR A 51 -8.91 14.21 1.44
CA THR A 51 -8.81 15.43 2.21
C THR A 51 -10.18 15.75 2.76
N HIS A 52 -10.32 15.80 4.08
CA HIS A 52 -11.59 16.12 4.70
C HIS A 52 -11.43 17.14 5.82
N ARG A 53 -12.04 18.32 5.62
CA ARG A 53 -12.20 19.35 6.65
C ARG A 53 -10.87 19.80 7.29
N GLY A 54 -9.73 19.65 6.61
CA GLY A 54 -8.40 20.03 7.11
C GLY A 54 -7.56 18.86 7.64
N SER A 55 -8.09 17.64 7.61
CA SER A 55 -7.30 16.42 7.72
C SER A 55 -7.01 15.89 6.30
N SER A 56 -5.89 15.20 6.12
CA SER A 56 -5.56 14.49 4.89
C SER A 56 -5.13 13.06 5.18
N SER A 57 -5.42 12.15 4.27
CA SER A 57 -4.94 10.77 4.33
C SER A 57 -4.53 10.31 2.95
N PHE A 58 -3.53 9.44 2.92
CA PHE A 58 -2.98 8.80 1.75
C PHE A 58 -2.82 7.32 2.07
N HIS A 59 -3.24 6.45 1.16
CA HIS A 59 -3.07 5.02 1.25
C HIS A 59 -2.63 4.52 -0.12
N GLU A 60 -1.55 3.78 -0.16
CA GLU A 60 -1.04 3.11 -1.33
C GLU A 60 -0.85 1.64 -0.97
N HIS A 61 -1.30 0.77 -1.84
CA HIS A 61 -1.12 -0.66 -1.68
C HIS A 61 -0.72 -1.25 -3.02
N SER A 62 0.37 -1.99 -3.03
CA SER A 62 0.78 -2.78 -4.18
C SER A 62 0.98 -4.21 -3.77
N SER A 63 0.66 -5.14 -4.67
CA SER A 63 0.93 -6.55 -4.45
C SER A 63 1.19 -7.21 -5.79
N ALA A 64 2.14 -8.12 -5.83
CA ALA A 64 2.44 -8.93 -6.99
C ALA A 64 2.63 -10.38 -6.56
N ALA A 65 2.08 -11.32 -7.31
CA ALA A 65 2.23 -12.74 -7.09
C ALA A 65 2.54 -13.42 -8.42
N GLY A 66 3.58 -14.24 -8.47
CA GLY A 66 3.99 -15.01 -9.63
C GLY A 66 4.63 -16.33 -9.23
N PRO A 67 5.16 -17.09 -10.20
CA PRO A 67 5.81 -18.39 -9.96
C PRO A 67 6.97 -18.34 -8.96
N ASP A 68 7.64 -17.19 -8.87
CA ASP A 68 8.83 -17.00 -8.03
C ASP A 68 8.49 -16.53 -6.61
N GLY A 69 7.24 -16.15 -6.37
CA GLY A 69 6.78 -15.72 -5.05
C GLY A 69 5.70 -14.65 -5.07
N VAL A 70 5.48 -14.08 -3.90
CA VAL A 70 4.55 -12.98 -3.65
C VAL A 70 5.28 -11.84 -2.96
N ALA A 71 4.93 -10.61 -3.31
CA ALA A 71 5.34 -9.40 -2.63
C ALA A 71 4.12 -8.50 -2.40
N SER A 72 4.12 -7.79 -1.29
CA SER A 72 3.11 -6.78 -0.95
C SER A 72 3.78 -5.59 -0.30
N GLN A 73 3.30 -4.40 -0.63
CA GLN A 73 3.69 -3.17 0.04
C GLN A 73 2.44 -2.37 0.35
N HIS A 74 2.41 -1.82 1.55
CA HIS A 74 1.40 -0.92 2.03
C HIS A 74 2.08 0.34 2.54
N LYS A 75 1.60 1.49 2.11
CA LYS A 75 2.02 2.79 2.61
C LYS A 75 0.78 3.57 3.00
N SER A 76 0.80 4.15 4.18
CA SER A 76 -0.21 5.10 4.59
C SER A 76 0.43 6.32 5.21
N ALA A 77 -0.19 7.46 4.98
CA ALA A 77 0.16 8.69 5.65
C ALA A 77 -1.13 9.43 6.01
N SER A 78 -1.14 10.13 7.13
CA SER A 78 -2.22 11.08 7.38
C SER A 78 -1.70 12.28 8.16
N ALA A 79 -2.43 13.38 8.02
CA ALA A 79 -2.28 14.56 8.85
C ALA A 79 -3.65 14.96 9.39
N ASP A 80 -3.68 15.29 10.68
CA ASP A 80 -4.86 15.79 11.36
C ASP A 80 -4.81 17.32 11.42
N ARG A 81 -5.98 17.94 11.62
CA ARG A 81 -6.11 19.39 11.71
C ARG A 81 -5.30 20.02 12.84
N ASP A 82 -5.04 19.24 13.88
CA ASP A 82 -4.33 19.67 15.07
C ASP A 82 -2.80 19.59 14.90
N GLY A 83 -2.32 19.34 13.67
CA GLY A 83 -0.89 19.26 13.35
C GLY A 83 -0.26 17.88 13.63
N GLY A 84 -1.05 16.92 14.08
CA GLY A 84 -0.64 15.53 14.21
C GLY A 84 -0.42 14.92 12.84
N SER A 85 0.61 14.08 12.68
CA SER A 85 0.84 13.35 11.44
C SER A 85 1.32 11.93 11.73
N LYS A 86 0.99 11.01 10.83
CA LYS A 86 1.47 9.63 10.88
C LYS A 86 1.89 9.18 9.51
N TYR A 87 2.91 8.34 9.48
CA TYR A 87 3.38 7.61 8.31
C TYR A 87 3.61 6.17 8.72
N GLN A 88 3.15 5.24 7.89
CA GLN A 88 3.41 3.81 8.05
C GLN A 88 3.71 3.23 6.69
N GLU A 89 4.76 2.45 6.60
CA GLU A 89 5.15 1.69 5.42
C GLU A 89 5.48 0.27 5.86
N HIS A 90 4.79 -0.69 5.28
CA HIS A 90 5.02 -2.10 5.49
C HIS A 90 5.27 -2.74 4.13
N SER A 91 6.34 -3.51 4.03
CA SER A 91 6.62 -4.33 2.86
C SER A 91 6.90 -5.76 3.28
N GLY A 92 6.50 -6.71 2.47
CA GLY A 92 6.75 -8.12 2.71
C GLY A 92 6.86 -8.89 1.41
N TRP A 93 7.63 -9.96 1.45
CA TRP A 93 7.77 -10.89 0.34
C TRP A 93 7.95 -12.31 0.84
N ALA A 94 7.56 -13.27 0.02
CA ALA A 94 7.82 -14.69 0.22
C ALA A 94 8.03 -15.36 -1.13
N GLY A 95 9.08 -16.16 -1.25
CA GLY A 95 9.42 -16.89 -2.47
C GLY A 95 10.20 -18.17 -2.16
N GLN A 96 10.74 -18.78 -3.20
CA GLN A 96 11.48 -20.05 -3.09
C GLN A 96 12.73 -19.93 -2.19
N ASP A 97 13.30 -18.73 -2.11
CA ASP A 97 14.50 -18.43 -1.34
C ASP A 97 14.21 -17.93 0.10
N GLY A 98 12.94 -17.90 0.49
CA GLY A 98 12.51 -17.51 1.84
C GLY A 98 11.56 -16.32 1.84
N ALA A 99 11.38 -15.73 3.02
CA ALA A 99 10.44 -14.64 3.24
C ALA A 99 11.07 -13.54 4.11
N GLY A 100 10.61 -12.32 3.92
CA GLY A 100 11.04 -11.16 4.68
C GLY A 100 9.93 -10.13 4.79
N SER A 101 10.00 -9.32 5.84
CA SER A 101 9.16 -8.14 5.99
C SER A 101 9.95 -7.01 6.61
N SER A 102 9.51 -5.79 6.33
CA SER A 102 10.05 -4.56 6.87
C SER A 102 8.91 -3.62 7.17
N GLU A 103 8.99 -2.94 8.31
CA GLU A 103 8.02 -1.93 8.73
C GLU A 103 8.75 -0.66 9.13
N THR A 104 8.26 0.47 8.67
CA THR A 104 8.69 1.81 9.08
C THR A 104 7.45 2.57 9.51
N HIS A 105 7.47 3.12 10.72
CA HIS A 105 6.44 4.05 11.17
C HIS A 105 7.07 5.31 11.71
N SER A 106 6.39 6.43 11.53
CA SER A 106 6.70 7.68 12.21
C SER A 106 5.41 8.41 12.54
N SER A 107 5.43 9.14 13.63
CA SER A 107 4.30 9.95 14.06
C SER A 107 4.78 11.23 14.73
N THR A 108 4.00 12.29 14.56
CA THR A 108 4.13 13.53 15.31
C THR A 108 2.82 13.77 16.03
N ASP A 109 2.89 14.13 17.31
CA ASP A 109 1.72 14.57 18.05
C ASP A 109 1.35 16.00 17.64
N GLY A 110 0.05 16.24 17.47
CA GLY A 110 -0.50 17.56 17.28
C GLY A 110 -0.36 18.37 18.56
N GLY A 111 0.57 19.31 18.58
CA GLY A 111 0.87 20.10 19.76
C GLY A 111 -0.31 20.97 20.18
N HIS A 112 -0.94 20.65 21.31
CA HIS A 112 -1.40 21.69 22.21
C HIS A 112 -0.19 22.08 23.07
N ASP A 113 0.27 23.33 22.93
CA ASP A 113 1.19 23.95 23.88
C ASP A 113 0.61 23.85 25.30
N GLN A 114 1.06 22.87 26.07
CA GLN A 114 1.14 22.97 27.52
C GLN A 114 2.60 22.82 27.91
N GLY A 115 3.35 23.91 27.70
CA GLY A 115 4.65 24.11 28.33
C GLY A 115 4.49 24.20 29.84
N VAL A 116 4.44 23.05 30.52
CA VAL A 116 4.72 22.98 31.96
C VAL A 116 6.22 22.88 32.14
N LEU A 117 6.87 24.05 32.22
CA LEU A 117 8.18 24.19 32.85
C LEU A 117 8.06 23.82 34.34
N SER A 118 8.02 22.52 34.66
CA SER A 118 8.18 22.04 36.03
C SER A 118 9.65 21.72 36.27
N GLY A 119 10.46 22.78 36.33
CA GLY A 119 11.81 22.73 36.86
C GLY A 119 11.79 23.25 38.29
N VAL A 120 11.65 22.33 39.25
CA VAL A 120 11.98 22.60 40.66
C VAL A 120 13.47 22.95 40.73
N LEU A 121 13.79 24.23 40.87
CA LEU A 121 15.10 24.70 41.33
C LEU A 121 15.13 24.53 42.85
N GLY A 122 15.63 23.37 43.29
CA GLY A 122 16.03 23.16 44.67
C GLY A 122 17.25 24.04 44.99
N LEU A 123 17.09 24.89 46.01
CA LEU A 123 18.16 25.49 46.80
C LEU A 123 18.50 24.55 47.97
#